data_AF-A0A7W8JQV7-F1
#
_entry.id   AF-A0A7W8JQV7-F1
#
_cell.length_a   1.000
_cell.length_b   1.000
_cell.length_c   1.000
_cell.angle_alpha   90.00
_cell.angle_beta   90.00
_cell.angle_gamma   90.00
#
_symmetry.space_group_name_H-M   'P 1'
#
loop_
_entity.id
_entity.type
_entity.pdbx_description
1 polymer ?
#
loop_
_entity_poly.entity_id
_entity_poly.type
_entity_poly.pdbx_seq_one_letter_code
_entity_poly.pdbx_strand_id
1 'polypeptide(L)'
;MRSLLPAALLLSLTLAACGQQEVKAPADYALSGTIGGDWGTSPRLRLALVGTGVPVAVTNNSGIAQNVISAGANTWQYGFDLPGIPGLAGVYQVVVFNDANNDAKFTLGETVARNRLWLVFSPAGGTFGPLDLPESWPGGGELLPQMTVSRGWNLYDRSQALGDSNPRAVTKITGYDISR
;
A
#
# COMPACT_ATOMS: atom_id res chain seq x y z
N MET A 1 -15.00 -23.45 60.63
CA MET A 1 -14.63 -23.75 59.23
C MET A 1 -15.62 -23.08 58.29
N ARG A 2 -15.19 -22.09 57.51
CA ARG A 2 -15.62 -21.84 56.11
C ARG A 2 -14.89 -20.59 55.61
N SER A 3 -13.78 -20.85 54.93
CA SER A 3 -12.97 -19.87 54.21
C SER A 3 -13.78 -19.37 53.01
N LEU A 4 -14.10 -18.08 52.98
CA LEU A 4 -14.66 -17.37 51.84
C LEU A 4 -13.55 -16.49 51.29
N LEU A 5 -12.93 -16.92 50.19
CA LEU A 5 -12.11 -16.18 49.20
C LEU A 5 -11.32 -17.26 48.45
N PRO A 6 -11.41 -17.38 47.12
CA PRO A 6 -10.98 -16.31 46.22
C PRO A 6 -11.76 -16.27 44.89
N ALA A 7 -12.85 -15.51 44.79
CA ALA A 7 -13.54 -15.28 43.53
C ALA A 7 -13.02 -14.05 42.75
N ALA A 8 -12.05 -13.31 43.31
CA ALA A 8 -11.60 -12.03 42.78
C ALA A 8 -10.41 -12.11 41.80
N LEU A 9 -9.80 -13.28 41.60
CA LEU A 9 -8.57 -13.41 40.79
C LEU A 9 -8.82 -13.71 39.29
N LEU A 10 -10.06 -13.97 38.88
CA LEU A 10 -10.37 -14.39 37.50
C LEU A 10 -10.81 -13.25 36.56
N LEU A 11 -11.02 -12.03 37.07
CA LEU A 11 -11.41 -10.88 36.24
C LEU A 11 -10.22 -10.09 35.67
N SER A 12 -8.98 -10.44 36.01
CA SER A 12 -7.79 -9.69 35.58
C SER A 12 -7.21 -10.12 34.23
N LEU A 13 -7.76 -11.18 33.61
CA LEU A 13 -7.13 -11.87 32.47
C LEU A 13 -7.74 -11.58 31.09
N THR A 14 -8.71 -10.67 30.98
CA THR A 14 -9.37 -10.36 29.70
C THR A 14 -8.93 -9.05 29.03
N LEU A 15 -7.92 -8.34 29.54
CA LEU A 15 -7.47 -7.06 28.98
C LEU A 15 -6.26 -7.13 28.01
N ALA A 16 -5.71 -8.31 27.73
CA ALA A 16 -4.54 -8.46 26.85
C ALA A 16 -4.86 -9.02 25.46
N ALA A 17 -6.09 -8.85 24.97
CA ALA A 17 -6.48 -9.18 23.61
C ALA A 17 -6.90 -7.94 22.80
N CYS A 18 -6.31 -6.78 23.10
CA CYS A 18 -6.16 -5.75 22.07
C CYS A 18 -5.03 -6.23 21.16
N GLY A 19 -5.37 -6.93 20.08
CA GLY A 19 -4.40 -7.50 19.14
C GLY A 19 -3.37 -6.47 18.73
N GLN A 20 -2.16 -6.57 19.28
CA GLN A 20 -1.02 -5.83 18.77
C GLN A 20 -0.79 -6.36 17.36
N GLN A 21 -1.15 -5.55 16.37
CA GLN A 21 -0.72 -5.78 15.01
C GLN A 21 0.80 -5.73 15.03
N GLU A 22 1.44 -6.87 14.85
CA GLU A 22 2.89 -7.00 14.90
C GLU A 22 3.50 -6.08 13.83
N VAL A 23 4.20 -5.04 14.28
CA VAL A 23 4.90 -4.11 13.39
C VAL A 23 6.21 -4.77 13.00
N LYS A 24 6.34 -5.12 11.72
CA LYS A 24 7.53 -5.78 11.16
C LYS A 24 8.58 -4.72 10.80
N ALA A 25 9.83 -5.14 10.55
CA ALA A 25 10.79 -4.22 9.92
C ALA A 25 10.34 -3.92 8.48
N PRO A 26 10.64 -2.71 7.93
CA PRO A 26 10.24 -2.34 6.56
C PRO A 26 10.55 -3.40 5.49
N ALA A 27 11.70 -4.07 5.58
CA ALA A 27 12.13 -5.07 4.63
C ALA A 27 11.33 -6.39 4.68
N ASP A 28 10.53 -6.62 5.72
CA ASP A 28 9.76 -7.86 5.94
C ASP A 28 8.34 -7.79 5.36
N TYR A 29 7.94 -6.63 4.85
CA TYR A 29 6.66 -6.46 4.15
C TYR A 29 6.73 -6.96 2.71
N ALA A 30 5.55 -7.16 2.10
CA ALA A 30 5.44 -7.56 0.69
C ALA A 30 5.98 -6.49 -0.28
N LEU A 31 5.86 -5.21 0.07
CA LEU A 31 6.40 -4.09 -0.68
C LEU A 31 7.22 -3.20 0.25
N SER A 32 8.43 -2.82 -0.16
CA SER A 32 9.30 -1.94 0.61
C SER A 32 10.10 -0.99 -0.29
N GLY A 33 10.45 0.17 0.26
CA GLY A 33 11.26 1.16 -0.43
C GLY A 33 11.61 2.34 0.47
N THR A 34 11.98 3.44 -0.16
CA THR A 34 12.26 4.72 0.50
C THR A 34 11.24 5.78 0.13
N ILE A 35 11.00 6.72 1.05
CA ILE A 35 10.29 7.96 0.80
C ILE A 35 11.32 9.08 0.87
N GLY A 36 11.38 9.90 -0.18
CA GLY A 36 12.22 11.09 -0.26
C GLY A 36 11.40 12.37 -0.48
N GLY A 37 12.08 13.50 -0.34
CA GLY A 37 11.55 14.83 -0.64
C GLY A 37 11.20 15.66 0.60
N ASP A 38 10.85 16.92 0.38
CA ASP A 38 10.45 17.83 1.46
C ASP A 38 8.96 17.67 1.81
N TRP A 39 8.71 17.28 3.05
CA TRP A 39 7.37 17.07 3.59
C TRP A 39 6.99 18.11 4.65
N GLY A 40 7.82 19.14 4.83
CA GLY A 40 7.67 20.15 5.88
C GLY A 40 8.13 19.67 7.25
N THR A 41 7.80 20.44 8.27
CA THR A 41 8.24 20.18 9.65
C THR A 41 7.44 19.04 10.28
N SER A 42 8.13 17.99 10.73
CA SER A 42 7.55 16.86 11.48
C SER A 42 6.35 16.19 10.79
N PRO A 43 6.49 15.70 9.56
CA PRO A 43 5.39 15.09 8.81
C PRO A 43 4.95 13.77 9.45
N ARG A 44 3.66 13.47 9.32
CA ARG A 44 3.07 12.18 9.70
C ARG A 44 2.79 11.37 8.44
N LEU A 45 3.84 10.77 7.89
CA LEU A 45 3.74 10.05 6.63
C LEU A 45 2.97 8.73 6.80
N ARG A 46 2.06 8.48 5.87
CA ARG A 46 1.34 7.21 5.72
C ARG A 46 1.24 6.85 4.25
N LEU A 47 1.03 5.56 4.00
CA LEU A 47 0.84 5.00 2.68
C LEU A 47 -0.60 4.56 2.48
N ALA A 48 -1.06 4.68 1.24
CA ALA A 48 -2.34 4.17 0.78
C ALA A 48 -2.16 3.36 -0.50
N LEU A 49 -2.91 2.26 -0.61
CA LEU A 49 -3.10 1.55 -1.86
C LEU A 49 -4.29 2.18 -2.57
N VAL A 50 -4.01 2.88 -3.66
CA VAL A 50 -5.01 3.52 -4.50
C VAL A 50 -5.14 2.67 -5.75
N GLY A 51 -6.38 2.36 -6.15
CA GLY A 51 -6.73 1.37 -7.16
C GLY A 51 -7.76 1.89 -8.16
N THR A 52 -7.75 1.37 -9.37
CA THR A 52 -8.85 1.45 -10.33
C THR A 52 -8.94 0.14 -11.11
N GLY A 53 -10.13 -0.30 -11.49
CA GLY A 53 -10.28 -1.54 -12.23
C GLY A 53 -11.53 -1.61 -13.07
N VAL A 54 -12.01 -2.82 -13.36
CA VAL A 54 -13.10 -3.05 -14.32
C VAL A 54 -14.28 -3.73 -13.60
N PRO A 55 -15.48 -3.11 -13.56
CA PRO A 55 -15.84 -1.78 -14.09
C PRO A 55 -15.11 -0.64 -13.34
N VAL A 56 -14.99 0.53 -13.98
CA VAL A 56 -14.21 1.69 -13.48
C VAL A 56 -14.70 2.11 -12.09
N ALA A 57 -13.95 1.70 -11.07
CA ALA A 57 -14.20 2.01 -9.67
C ALA A 57 -12.87 2.37 -9.01
N VAL A 58 -12.80 3.59 -8.46
CA VAL A 58 -11.64 4.04 -7.71
C VAL A 58 -11.71 3.47 -6.29
N THR A 59 -10.65 2.80 -5.87
CA THR A 59 -10.46 2.34 -4.50
C THR A 59 -9.29 3.06 -3.86
N ASN A 60 -9.35 3.17 -2.54
CA ASN A 60 -8.30 3.74 -1.73
C ASN A 60 -8.35 3.07 -0.36
N ASN A 61 -7.24 2.47 0.03
CA ASN A 61 -7.12 1.81 1.32
C ASN A 61 -5.79 2.17 1.99
N SER A 62 -5.88 2.92 3.09
CA SER A 62 -4.77 3.30 3.98
C SER A 62 -4.74 2.46 5.27
N GLY A 63 -5.74 1.59 5.49
CA GLY A 63 -5.81 0.68 6.64
C GLY A 63 -4.96 -0.58 6.49
N ILE A 64 -4.09 -0.63 5.48
CA ILE A 64 -3.19 -1.76 5.22
C ILE A 64 -1.99 -1.70 6.18
N ALA A 65 -1.55 -2.87 6.63
CA ALA A 65 -0.38 -3.01 7.48
C ALA A 65 0.84 -2.37 6.82
N GLN A 66 1.48 -1.47 7.55
CA GLN A 66 2.60 -0.67 7.04
C GLN A 66 3.49 -0.24 8.20
N ASN A 67 4.74 0.09 7.89
CA ASN A 67 5.68 0.69 8.82
C ASN A 67 6.48 1.76 8.09
N VAL A 68 6.56 2.97 8.65
CA VAL A 68 7.35 4.09 8.11
C VAL A 68 8.28 4.56 9.20
N ILE A 69 9.59 4.52 8.93
CA ILE A 69 10.63 4.90 9.88
C ILE A 69 11.51 5.98 9.25
N SER A 70 11.86 7.01 10.02
CA SER A 70 12.81 8.02 9.55
C SER A 70 14.19 7.38 9.37
N ALA A 71 14.83 7.68 8.24
CA ALA A 71 16.19 7.25 7.90
C ALA A 71 17.19 8.41 7.89
N GLY A 72 16.72 9.64 8.16
CA GLY A 72 17.50 10.86 8.12
C GLY A 72 16.62 12.08 7.82
N ALA A 73 17.27 13.22 7.57
CA ALA A 73 16.56 14.42 7.11
C ALA A 73 15.87 14.13 5.77
N ASN A 74 14.57 14.43 5.69
CA ASN A 74 13.77 14.30 4.47
C ASN A 74 13.82 12.92 3.79
N THR A 75 14.10 11.87 4.58
CA THR A 75 14.21 10.50 4.10
C THR A 75 13.60 9.51 5.10
N TRP A 76 12.83 8.56 4.59
CA TRP A 76 12.20 7.50 5.38
C TRP A 76 12.35 6.16 4.65
N GLN A 77 12.45 5.08 5.42
CA GLN A 77 12.26 3.73 4.91
C GLN A 77 10.83 3.30 5.22
N TYR A 78 10.24 2.50 4.34
CA TYR A 78 8.91 1.98 4.57
C TYR A 78 8.73 0.55 4.08
N GLY A 79 7.78 -0.12 4.73
CA GLY A 79 7.20 -1.39 4.32
C GLY A 79 5.68 -1.29 4.29
N PHE A 80 5.06 -2.00 3.35
CA PHE A 80 3.63 -2.00 3.07
C PHE A 80 3.19 -3.39 2.61
N ASP A 81 2.20 -3.98 3.27
CA ASP A 81 1.66 -5.27 2.82
C ASP A 81 0.80 -5.10 1.57
N LEU A 82 0.77 -6.11 0.70
CA LEU A 82 -0.18 -6.16 -0.41
C LEU A 82 -1.30 -7.14 -0.04
N PRO A 83 -2.58 -6.73 -0.17
CA PRO A 83 -3.68 -7.65 0.11
C PRO A 83 -3.65 -8.79 -0.91
N GLY A 84 -3.98 -10.01 -0.46
CA GLY A 84 -4.06 -11.16 -1.37
C GLY A 84 -5.09 -10.97 -2.50
N ILE A 85 -6.16 -10.21 -2.22
CA ILE A 85 -7.17 -9.78 -3.18
C ILE A 85 -7.53 -8.32 -2.87
N PRO A 86 -7.14 -7.33 -3.69
CA PRO A 86 -7.35 -5.90 -3.44
C PRO A 86 -8.78 -5.38 -3.68
N GLY A 87 -9.80 -6.25 -3.62
CA GLY A 87 -11.21 -5.90 -3.83
C GLY A 87 -11.66 -5.87 -5.29
N LEU A 88 -10.77 -5.58 -6.25
CA LEU A 88 -11.08 -5.64 -7.69
C LEU A 88 -9.86 -6.01 -8.57
N ALA A 89 -10.11 -6.56 -9.76
CA ALA A 89 -9.07 -6.74 -10.77
C ALA A 89 -8.77 -5.38 -11.42
N GLY A 90 -7.49 -4.99 -11.51
CA GLY A 90 -7.18 -3.64 -11.93
C GLY A 90 -5.74 -3.21 -11.71
N VAL A 91 -5.54 -1.90 -11.86
CA VAL A 91 -4.28 -1.20 -11.65
C VAL A 91 -4.32 -0.47 -10.33
N TYR A 92 -3.20 -0.54 -9.62
CA TYR A 92 -3.01 0.04 -8.32
C TYR A 92 -1.68 0.79 -8.27
N GLN A 93 -1.59 1.69 -7.30
CA GLN A 93 -0.37 2.37 -6.96
C GLN A 93 -0.34 2.58 -5.45
N VAL A 94 0.85 2.36 -4.87
CA VAL A 94 1.11 2.82 -3.51
C VAL A 94 1.53 4.28 -3.59
N VAL A 95 0.78 5.12 -2.87
CA VAL A 95 1.06 6.55 -2.72
C VAL A 95 1.40 6.85 -1.28
N VAL A 96 2.19 7.89 -1.06
CA VAL A 96 2.47 8.42 0.28
C VAL A 96 1.85 9.80 0.43
N PHE A 97 1.25 10.04 1.59
CA PHE A 97 0.59 11.29 1.96
C PHE A 97 0.97 11.69 3.39
N ASN A 98 0.77 12.97 3.71
CA ASN A 98 0.98 13.48 5.07
C ASN A 98 -0.37 13.49 5.81
N ASP A 99 -0.55 12.58 6.76
CA ASP A 99 -1.73 12.45 7.61
C ASP A 99 -1.74 13.56 8.69
N ALA A 100 -1.98 14.79 8.27
CA ALA A 100 -1.96 15.97 9.13
C ALA A 100 -3.01 15.90 10.26
N ASN A 101 -4.16 15.26 10.00
CA ASN A 101 -5.28 15.16 10.92
C ASN A 101 -5.22 13.91 11.82
N ASN A 102 -4.26 13.01 11.56
CA ASN A 102 -4.09 11.74 12.27
C ASN A 102 -5.32 10.83 12.25
N ASP A 103 -6.07 10.81 11.15
CA ASP A 103 -7.24 9.94 10.98
C ASP A 103 -6.91 8.65 10.22
N ALA A 104 -5.65 8.51 9.77
CA ALA A 104 -5.15 7.41 8.97
C ALA A 104 -5.89 7.21 7.63
N LYS A 105 -6.49 8.26 7.07
CA LYS A 105 -7.25 8.19 5.81
C LYS A 105 -6.66 9.09 4.75
N PHE A 106 -6.37 8.51 3.59
CA PHE A 106 -6.11 9.28 2.38
C PHE A 106 -7.44 9.84 1.85
N THR A 107 -7.52 11.14 1.61
CA THR A 107 -8.67 11.82 0.98
C THR A 107 -8.33 12.16 -0.47
N LEU A 108 -9.13 11.68 -1.43
CA LEU A 108 -8.88 11.96 -2.85
C LEU A 108 -8.83 13.48 -3.11
N GLY A 109 -7.74 13.93 -3.74
CA GLY A 109 -7.47 15.34 -4.01
C GLY A 109 -6.44 15.98 -3.08
N GLU A 110 -6.03 15.34 -1.97
CA GLU A 110 -4.88 15.83 -1.21
C GLU A 110 -3.56 15.55 -1.93
N THR A 111 -2.55 16.33 -1.59
CA THR A 111 -1.21 16.20 -2.18
C THR A 111 -0.56 14.89 -1.76
N VAL A 112 -0.11 14.11 -2.74
CA VAL A 112 0.63 12.86 -2.53
C VAL A 112 1.92 12.84 -3.32
N ALA A 113 2.82 11.94 -2.95
CA ALA A 113 3.91 11.52 -3.79
C ALA A 113 3.70 10.08 -4.27
N ARG A 114 4.23 9.78 -5.45
CA ARG A 114 4.13 8.49 -6.14
C ARG A 114 5.36 8.27 -7.02
N ASN A 115 5.52 7.06 -7.51
CA ASN A 115 6.50 6.76 -8.55
C ASN A 115 5.80 6.37 -9.87
N ARG A 116 6.59 5.91 -10.84
CA ARG A 116 6.11 5.46 -12.16
C ARG A 116 6.03 3.93 -12.27
N LEU A 117 5.96 3.26 -11.12
CA LEU A 117 5.70 1.84 -11.03
C LEU A 117 4.19 1.65 -10.81
N TRP A 118 3.62 0.69 -11.52
CA TRP A 118 2.21 0.35 -11.45
C TRP A 118 2.06 -1.10 -11.00
N LEU A 119 1.16 -1.33 -10.04
CA LEU A 119 0.82 -2.66 -9.57
C LEU A 119 -0.41 -3.14 -10.33
N VAL A 120 -0.34 -4.27 -11.00
CA VAL A 120 -1.48 -4.84 -11.75
C VAL A 120 -1.91 -6.13 -11.08
N PHE A 121 -3.15 -6.16 -10.59
CA PHE A 121 -3.73 -7.36 -9.99
C PHE A 121 -4.70 -8.03 -10.96
N SER A 122 -4.49 -9.33 -11.22
CA SER A 122 -5.42 -10.16 -11.99
C SER A 122 -5.73 -11.47 -11.25
N PRO A 123 -7.01 -11.84 -11.05
CA PRO A 123 -7.38 -13.08 -10.37
C PRO A 123 -7.07 -14.34 -11.21
N ALA A 124 -6.98 -14.20 -12.54
CA ALA A 124 -6.79 -15.31 -13.48
C ALA A 124 -5.51 -15.18 -14.34
N GLY A 125 -4.90 -14.00 -14.40
CA GLY A 125 -3.88 -13.68 -15.41
C GLY A 125 -4.50 -13.43 -16.80
N GLY A 126 -3.66 -13.32 -17.82
CA GLY A 126 -4.05 -13.10 -19.21
C GLY A 126 -3.76 -11.68 -19.70
N THR A 127 -4.47 -11.24 -20.72
CA THR A 127 -4.30 -9.90 -21.30
C THR A 127 -5.08 -8.86 -20.50
N PHE A 128 -4.42 -7.80 -20.07
CA PHE A 128 -4.98 -6.66 -19.35
C PHE A 128 -4.89 -5.40 -20.21
N GLY A 129 -5.94 -4.58 -20.20
CA GLY A 129 -5.96 -3.27 -20.87
C GLY A 129 -6.29 -3.32 -22.36
N PRO A 130 -6.14 -2.19 -23.09
CA PRO A 130 -5.66 -0.88 -22.59
C PRO A 130 -6.59 -0.28 -21.52
N LEU A 131 -6.06 0.57 -20.64
CA LEU A 131 -6.83 1.20 -19.58
C LEU A 131 -6.46 2.68 -19.43
N ASP A 132 -7.46 3.55 -19.55
CA ASP A 132 -7.34 4.96 -19.19
C ASP A 132 -7.48 5.13 -17.68
N LEU A 133 -6.45 5.70 -17.04
CA LEU A 133 -6.50 5.99 -15.61
C LEU A 133 -7.41 7.20 -15.36
N PRO A 134 -8.38 7.11 -14.44
CA PRO A 134 -9.30 8.21 -14.13
C PRO A 134 -8.53 9.49 -13.78
N GLU A 135 -8.95 10.65 -14.28
CA GLU A 135 -8.29 11.93 -14.00
C GLU A 135 -8.27 12.27 -12.50
N SER A 136 -9.27 11.80 -11.74
CA SER A 136 -9.35 11.98 -10.29
C SER A 136 -8.36 11.13 -9.48
N TRP A 137 -7.60 10.26 -10.14
CA TRP A 137 -6.66 9.35 -9.52
C TRP A 137 -5.27 10.01 -9.38
N PRO A 138 -4.49 9.70 -8.33
CA PRO A 138 -3.09 10.13 -8.27
C PRO A 138 -2.30 9.65 -9.48
N GLY A 139 -1.86 10.58 -10.34
CA GLY A 139 -1.23 10.22 -11.62
C GLY A 139 -2.20 9.81 -12.73
N GLY A 140 -3.47 10.20 -12.62
CA GLY A 140 -4.54 9.99 -13.60
C GLY A 140 -4.32 10.71 -14.93
N GLY A 141 -5.15 10.37 -15.93
CA GLY A 141 -5.03 10.86 -17.30
C GLY A 141 -3.96 10.13 -18.13
N GLU A 142 -3.31 9.13 -17.55
CA GLU A 142 -2.31 8.31 -18.22
C GLU A 142 -2.98 7.07 -18.82
N LEU A 143 -2.79 6.86 -20.13
CA LEU A 143 -3.15 5.61 -20.81
C LEU A 143 -2.11 4.53 -20.48
N LEU A 144 -2.57 3.43 -19.92
CA LEU A 144 -1.79 2.21 -19.76
C LEU A 144 -1.99 1.30 -20.96
N PRO A 145 -0.89 0.83 -21.59
CA PRO A 145 -0.99 -0.03 -22.76
C PRO A 145 -1.59 -1.39 -22.39
N GLN A 146 -2.04 -2.12 -23.41
CA GLN A 146 -2.36 -3.53 -23.25
C GLN A 146 -1.10 -4.30 -22.84
N MET A 147 -1.23 -5.22 -21.88
CA MET A 147 -0.11 -6.00 -21.33
C MET A 147 -0.54 -7.41 -20.96
N THR A 148 0.38 -8.36 -20.98
CA THR A 148 0.14 -9.73 -20.49
C THR A 148 0.55 -9.81 -19.03
N VAL A 149 -0.36 -10.26 -18.16
CA VAL A 149 -0.14 -10.35 -16.72
C VAL A 149 -0.34 -11.79 -16.23
N SER A 150 0.37 -12.16 -15.17
CA SER A 150 0.13 -13.41 -14.46
C SER A 150 -1.00 -13.28 -13.44
N ARG A 151 -1.50 -14.42 -12.96
CA ARG A 151 -2.39 -14.45 -11.79
C ARG A 151 -1.68 -13.85 -10.57
N GLY A 152 -2.40 -13.02 -9.82
CA GLY A 152 -1.92 -12.31 -8.64
C GLY A 152 -1.40 -10.91 -8.97
N TRP A 153 -0.42 -10.46 -8.18
CA TRP A 153 0.22 -9.16 -8.34
C TRP A 153 1.31 -9.19 -9.41
N ASN A 154 1.35 -8.16 -10.24
CA ASN A 154 2.38 -7.92 -11.22
C ASN A 154 2.90 -6.49 -11.06
N LEU A 155 4.19 -6.27 -11.28
CA LEU A 155 4.79 -4.94 -11.32
C LEU A 155 5.08 -4.54 -12.77
N TYR A 156 4.44 -3.46 -13.20
CA TYR A 156 4.70 -2.79 -14.47
C TYR A 156 5.61 -1.58 -14.20
N ASP A 157 6.79 -1.57 -14.82
CA ASP A 157 7.67 -0.40 -14.85
C ASP A 157 7.50 0.33 -16.18
N ARG A 158 6.93 1.53 -16.13
CA ARG A 158 6.67 2.34 -17.32
C ARG A 158 7.96 2.85 -17.99
N SER A 159 9.09 2.87 -17.30
CA SER A 159 10.37 3.26 -17.89
C SER A 159 10.97 2.18 -18.79
N GLN A 160 10.43 0.97 -18.74
CA GLN A 160 10.90 -0.18 -19.51
C GLN A 160 9.91 -0.53 -20.62
N ALA A 161 10.43 -1.10 -21.72
CA ALA A 161 9.57 -1.64 -22.78
C ALA A 161 8.70 -2.78 -22.26
N LEU A 162 7.54 -2.99 -22.90
CA LEU A 162 6.72 -4.17 -22.65
C LEU A 162 7.42 -5.43 -23.18
N GLY A 163 7.25 -6.54 -22.47
CA GLY A 163 7.77 -7.85 -22.87
C GLY A 163 7.64 -8.87 -21.76
N ASP A 164 8.38 -9.97 -21.87
CA ASP A 164 8.27 -11.11 -20.96
C ASP A 164 8.64 -10.79 -19.50
N SER A 165 9.40 -9.71 -19.28
CA SER A 165 9.83 -9.24 -17.95
C SER A 165 9.07 -8.01 -17.45
N ASN A 166 8.16 -7.45 -18.25
CA ASN A 166 7.45 -6.22 -17.92
C ASN A 166 6.05 -6.17 -18.57
N PRO A 167 4.96 -6.33 -17.78
CA PRO A 167 4.95 -6.49 -16.33
C PRO A 167 5.41 -7.88 -15.87
N ARG A 168 6.03 -7.96 -14.68
CA ARG A 168 6.46 -9.23 -14.06
C ARG A 168 5.60 -9.60 -12.86
N ALA A 169 5.35 -10.90 -12.65
CA ALA A 169 4.70 -11.40 -11.44
C ALA A 169 5.56 -11.12 -10.19
N VAL A 170 4.93 -10.76 -9.08
CA VAL A 170 5.62 -10.41 -7.83
C VAL A 170 4.88 -10.93 -6.60
N THR A 171 5.66 -11.45 -5.65
CA THR A 171 5.20 -11.74 -4.27
C THR A 171 5.90 -10.85 -3.25
N LYS A 172 7.09 -10.33 -3.61
CA LYS A 172 7.85 -9.35 -2.85
C LYS A 172 8.44 -8.31 -3.79
N ILE A 173 8.37 -7.04 -3.39
CA ILE A 173 8.86 -5.89 -4.16
C ILE A 173 9.76 -5.08 -3.24
N THR A 174 11.01 -4.89 -3.65
CA THR A 174 11.98 -4.04 -2.96
C THR A 174 12.43 -2.91 -3.89
N GLY A 175 12.84 -1.77 -3.33
CA GLY A 175 13.23 -0.61 -4.12
C GLY A 175 12.05 0.08 -4.78
N TYR A 176 10.85 0.00 -4.18
CA TYR A 176 9.71 0.79 -4.60
C TYR A 176 9.87 2.21 -4.06
N ASP A 177 10.80 2.98 -4.60
CA ASP A 177 11.11 4.30 -4.07
C ASP A 177 10.07 5.33 -4.52
N ILE A 178 9.66 6.19 -3.60
CA ILE A 178 8.66 7.25 -3.81
C ILE A 178 9.30 8.58 -3.42
N SER A 179 9.24 9.58 -4.28
CA SER A 179 9.73 10.93 -3.95
C SER A 179 8.70 11.97 -4.30
N ARG A 180 8.64 12.98 -3.45
CA ARG A 180 8.04 14.27 -3.77
C ARG A 180 9.02 15.16 -4.53
#